data_AF-A0A8T5DAY5-F1
#
_entry.id   AF-A0A8T5DAY5-F1
#
_cell.length_a   1.000
_cell.length_b   1.000
_cell.length_c   1.000
_cell.angle_alpha   90.00
_cell.angle_beta   90.00
_cell.angle_gamma   90.00
#
_symmetry.space_group_name_H-M   'P 1'
#
loop_
_entity.id
_entity.type
_entity.pdbx_description
1 polymer ?
#
loop_
_entity_poly.entity_id
_entity_poly.type
_entity_poly.pdbx_seq_one_letter_code
_entity_poly.pdbx_strand_id
1 'polypeptide(L)'
;MKKKLVFMALILTTLSISPAFAKPELVLNVDPEPLYDQMWAFETYTVNISLTGLDISEYSEFDLSGRVIADGIIRWKGTGQYTHGAGVTGYSYNLDEEVYRLIASIDDPSLKLNLSLSQDAFQYGMKPFEDIELMLNFDVFFELNDEIGMDNLPLLGSVSSTYILMDNEKRDYLKDMLLEIEAEVHAATEAQGVPDFNRTKYVSIVSAMNASINSGNYLRAQDQWENWDEKDRLEMFEAFSRHVNSRVEEFESIEFELEGVESELDGKESELEGVESELDLAHIEYNLLEDKYFALITNNQRTISELESTKQGLTTSITGIFLSAMVFFFLGRRSNITGEV
;
A
#
# COMPACT_ATOMS: atom_id res chain seq x y z
N MET A 1 -15.49 -104.44 2.91
CA MET A 1 -14.53 -104.45 1.79
C MET A 1 -15.21 -103.87 0.55
N LYS A 2 -14.63 -102.78 0.01
CA LYS A 2 -14.57 -102.38 -1.41
C LYS A 2 -15.87 -102.28 -2.24
N LYS A 3 -16.15 -101.02 -2.62
CA LYS A 3 -16.25 -100.46 -3.99
C LYS A 3 -17.64 -100.13 -4.59
N LYS A 4 -17.64 -98.92 -5.19
CA LYS A 4 -18.52 -98.26 -6.21
C LYS A 4 -19.70 -97.45 -5.65
N LEU A 5 -19.59 -96.10 -5.62
CA LEU A 5 -19.92 -95.10 -6.68
C LEU A 5 -21.45 -95.01 -6.91
N VAL A 6 -22.14 -93.88 -6.67
CA VAL A 6 -22.29 -92.75 -7.61
C VAL A 6 -23.17 -91.64 -6.95
N PHE A 7 -22.77 -90.37 -7.12
CA PHE A 7 -23.53 -89.09 -7.14
C PHE A 7 -24.42 -88.65 -5.95
N MET A 8 -24.20 -87.42 -5.45
CA MET A 8 -24.95 -86.22 -5.90
C MET A 8 -24.51 -84.96 -5.11
N ALA A 9 -24.16 -83.92 -5.88
CA ALA A 9 -24.23 -82.49 -5.57
C ALA A 9 -23.42 -81.92 -4.36
N LEU A 10 -22.15 -81.59 -4.61
CA LEU A 10 -21.51 -80.45 -3.97
C LEU A 10 -21.44 -79.33 -5.01
N ILE A 11 -22.37 -78.38 -4.92
CA ILE A 11 -22.26 -77.08 -5.59
C ILE A 11 -21.16 -76.33 -4.85
N LEU A 12 -19.94 -76.38 -5.38
CA LEU A 12 -18.90 -75.42 -5.07
C LEU A 12 -18.73 -74.58 -6.33
N THR A 13 -19.49 -73.49 -6.38
CA THR A 13 -19.25 -72.39 -7.32
C THR A 13 -17.87 -71.82 -7.00
N THR A 14 -16.86 -72.27 -7.72
CA THR A 14 -15.66 -71.46 -7.95
C THR A 14 -16.12 -70.27 -8.77
N LEU A 15 -16.38 -69.16 -8.08
CA LEU A 15 -16.32 -67.84 -8.70
C LEU A 15 -14.90 -67.70 -9.26
N SER A 16 -14.77 -67.95 -10.56
CA SER A 16 -13.66 -67.43 -11.34
C SER A 16 -13.79 -65.91 -11.27
N ILE A 17 -13.15 -65.30 -10.27
CA ILE A 17 -12.83 -63.89 -10.34
C ILE A 17 -11.81 -63.82 -11.46
N SER A 18 -12.24 -63.43 -12.66
CA SER A 18 -11.33 -62.95 -13.69
C SER A 18 -10.45 -61.89 -13.01
N PRO A 19 -9.11 -61.95 -13.13
CA PRO A 19 -8.30 -60.83 -12.69
C PRO A 19 -8.87 -59.59 -13.39
N ALA A 20 -9.23 -58.56 -12.62
CA ALA A 20 -9.40 -57.24 -13.21
C ALA A 20 -7.99 -56.83 -13.67
N PHE A 21 -7.66 -57.13 -14.92
CA PHE A 21 -6.38 -56.78 -15.51
C PHE A 21 -6.28 -55.24 -15.56
N ALA A 22 -5.09 -54.73 -15.27
CA ALA A 22 -4.84 -53.30 -15.17
C ALA A 22 -4.98 -52.67 -16.56
N LYS A 23 -5.71 -51.55 -16.65
CA LYS A 23 -5.76 -50.75 -17.88
C LYS A 23 -4.33 -50.32 -18.25
N PRO A 24 -3.92 -50.37 -19.53
CA PRO A 24 -2.61 -49.87 -19.95
C PRO A 24 -2.39 -48.44 -19.45
N GLU A 25 -1.20 -48.19 -18.89
CA GLU A 25 -0.80 -46.89 -18.36
C GLU A 25 0.17 -46.21 -19.34
N LEU A 26 -0.19 -45.00 -19.75
CA LEU A 26 0.61 -44.14 -20.61
C LEU A 26 1.29 -43.08 -19.76
N VAL A 27 2.61 -42.97 -19.89
CA VAL A 27 3.41 -41.95 -19.20
C VAL A 27 4.19 -41.15 -20.23
N LEU A 28 4.07 -39.82 -20.15
CA LEU A 28 4.89 -38.87 -20.91
C LEU A 28 5.95 -38.32 -19.96
N ASN A 29 7.21 -38.54 -20.31
CA ASN A 29 8.35 -37.99 -19.61
C ASN A 29 9.14 -37.08 -20.55
N VAL A 30 9.72 -36.02 -20.01
CA VAL A 30 10.56 -35.08 -20.74
C VAL A 30 11.94 -35.04 -20.07
N ASP A 31 13.00 -35.15 -20.86
CA ASP A 31 14.39 -35.08 -20.41
C ASP A 31 15.18 -33.99 -21.17
N PRO A 32 15.86 -33.04 -20.49
CA PRO A 32 15.89 -32.87 -19.04
C PRO A 32 14.52 -32.52 -18.47
N GLU A 33 14.28 -32.87 -17.20
CA GLU A 33 13.00 -32.58 -16.52
C GLU A 33 12.76 -31.06 -16.46
N PRO A 34 11.65 -30.56 -17.05
CA PRO A 34 11.29 -29.15 -17.00
C PRO A 34 10.99 -28.69 -15.56
N LEU A 35 11.92 -27.96 -14.93
CA LEU A 35 11.74 -27.49 -13.56
C LEU A 35 10.67 -26.39 -13.48
N TYR A 36 9.72 -26.55 -12.57
CA TYR A 36 8.58 -25.64 -12.40
C TYR A 36 7.75 -25.47 -13.67
N ASP A 37 7.63 -26.54 -14.46
CA ASP A 37 6.89 -26.57 -15.73
C ASP A 37 7.42 -25.57 -16.78
N GLN A 38 8.72 -25.26 -16.73
CA GLN A 38 9.41 -24.35 -17.65
C GLN A 38 10.29 -25.09 -18.63
N MET A 39 10.16 -24.75 -19.91
CA MET A 39 11.10 -25.19 -20.95
C MET A 39 11.82 -23.99 -21.55
N TRP A 40 13.14 -24.10 -21.73
CA TRP A 40 13.94 -23.00 -22.27
C TRP A 40 13.97 -23.00 -23.80
N ALA A 41 13.78 -21.82 -24.37
CA ALA A 41 14.07 -21.55 -25.77
C ALA A 41 15.53 -21.87 -26.09
N PHE A 42 15.76 -22.33 -27.31
CA PHE A 42 17.03 -22.80 -27.86
C PHE A 42 17.61 -24.05 -27.20
N GLU A 43 16.82 -24.78 -26.41
CA GLU A 43 17.16 -26.10 -25.89
C GLU A 43 16.44 -27.23 -26.63
N THR A 44 16.94 -28.45 -26.43
CA THR A 44 16.34 -29.68 -26.97
C THR A 44 15.94 -30.59 -25.83
N TYR A 45 14.69 -31.03 -25.86
CA TYR A 45 14.10 -31.94 -24.89
C TYR A 45 13.75 -33.27 -25.55
N THR A 46 14.09 -34.36 -24.89
CA THR A 46 13.68 -35.71 -25.29
C THR A 46 12.34 -36.02 -24.66
N VAL A 47 11.28 -36.02 -25.47
CA VAL A 47 9.95 -36.46 -25.08
C VAL A 47 9.89 -37.98 -25.26
N ASN A 48 9.67 -38.69 -24.16
CA ASN A 48 9.54 -40.14 -24.14
C ASN A 48 8.14 -40.53 -23.68
N ILE A 49 7.41 -41.21 -24.55
CA ILE A 49 6.10 -41.77 -24.24
C ILE A 49 6.32 -43.26 -24.05
N SER A 50 6.09 -43.71 -22.82
CA SER A 50 6.18 -45.12 -22.45
C SER A 50 4.81 -45.68 -22.14
N LEU A 51 4.52 -46.83 -22.73
CA LEU A 51 3.33 -47.62 -22.44
C LEU A 51 3.71 -48.79 -21.53
N THR A 52 3.00 -48.96 -20.41
CA THR A 52 3.20 -50.07 -19.48
C THR A 52 1.90 -50.80 -19.20
N GLY A 53 1.99 -52.08 -18.82
CA GLY A 53 0.82 -52.87 -18.46
C GLY A 53 -0.08 -53.26 -19.63
N LEU A 54 0.38 -53.12 -20.88
CA LEU A 54 -0.34 -53.64 -22.04
C LEU A 54 -0.27 -55.17 -22.06
N ASP A 55 -1.42 -55.85 -21.91
CA ASP A 55 -1.55 -57.27 -22.15
C ASP A 55 -2.16 -57.51 -23.54
N ILE A 56 -1.31 -57.92 -24.48
CA ILE A 56 -1.68 -58.12 -25.89
C ILE A 56 -2.55 -59.38 -26.04
N SER A 57 -2.53 -60.30 -25.06
CA SER A 57 -3.32 -61.55 -25.09
C SER A 57 -4.82 -61.33 -24.98
N GLU A 58 -5.27 -60.14 -24.55
CA GLU A 58 -6.68 -59.74 -24.58
C GLU A 58 -7.18 -59.45 -26.01
N TYR A 59 -6.28 -59.16 -26.94
CA TYR A 59 -6.60 -58.76 -28.31
C TYR A 59 -6.42 -59.90 -29.33
N SER A 60 -5.71 -60.97 -28.98
CA SER A 60 -5.55 -62.17 -29.83
C SER A 60 -5.02 -63.38 -29.07
N GLU A 61 -5.43 -64.59 -29.48
CA GLU A 61 -4.95 -65.87 -28.95
C GLU A 61 -3.56 -66.30 -29.50
N PHE A 62 -2.95 -65.49 -30.39
CA PHE A 62 -1.67 -65.79 -31.04
C PHE A 62 -0.54 -64.84 -30.58
N ASP A 63 0.72 -65.29 -30.66
CA ASP A 63 1.92 -64.43 -30.55
C ASP A 63 1.91 -63.41 -31.70
N LEU A 64 1.23 -62.28 -31.50
CA LEU A 64 1.19 -61.21 -32.47
C LEU A 64 2.38 -60.28 -32.26
N SER A 65 3.11 -60.08 -33.35
CA SER A 65 3.99 -58.92 -33.49
C SER A 65 3.15 -57.75 -34.00
N GLY A 66 3.42 -56.55 -33.49
CA GLY A 66 2.67 -55.35 -33.82
C GLY A 66 3.49 -54.09 -33.54
N ARG A 67 2.87 -52.95 -33.74
CA ARG A 67 3.48 -51.64 -33.54
C ARG A 67 2.58 -50.78 -32.66
N VAL A 68 3.20 -49.96 -31.83
CA VAL A 68 2.53 -48.88 -31.13
C VAL A 68 2.79 -47.60 -31.92
N ILE A 69 1.73 -46.85 -32.19
CA ILE A 69 1.77 -45.61 -32.96
C ILE A 69 1.31 -44.48 -32.05
N ALA A 70 2.09 -43.42 -31.91
CA ALA A 70 1.66 -42.21 -31.22
C ALA A 70 1.55 -41.06 -32.23
N ASP A 71 0.32 -40.59 -32.45
CA ASP A 71 0.06 -39.38 -33.22
C ASP A 71 0.03 -38.20 -32.23
N GLY A 72 0.99 -37.30 -32.40
CA GLY A 72 1.24 -36.17 -31.53
C GLY A 72 0.94 -34.84 -32.19
N ILE A 73 0.40 -33.91 -31.43
CA ILE A 73 0.32 -32.50 -31.81
C ILE A 73 0.94 -31.68 -30.69
N ILE A 74 2.00 -30.94 -31.05
CA ILE A 74 2.64 -29.96 -30.17
C ILE A 74 2.16 -28.59 -30.62
N ARG A 75 1.60 -27.80 -29.70
CA ARG A 75 1.08 -26.45 -29.98
C ARG A 75 1.78 -25.42 -29.14
N TRP A 76 2.09 -24.29 -29.77
CA TRP A 76 2.52 -23.07 -29.11
C TRP A 76 1.34 -22.12 -29.12
N LYS A 77 0.96 -21.66 -27.93
CA LYS A 77 -0.16 -20.74 -27.77
C LYS A 77 0.29 -19.55 -26.95
N GLY A 78 0.25 -18.38 -27.57
CA GLY A 78 0.48 -17.12 -26.89
C GLY A 78 -0.72 -16.78 -26.02
N THR A 79 -0.47 -16.44 -24.76
CA THR A 79 -1.47 -15.92 -23.84
C THR A 79 -0.95 -14.63 -23.23
N GLY A 80 -1.86 -13.69 -23.03
CA GLY A 80 -1.54 -12.41 -22.42
C GLY A 80 -2.79 -11.78 -21.85
N GLN A 81 -2.59 -10.71 -21.12
CA GLN A 81 -3.68 -9.95 -20.53
C GLN A 81 -3.38 -8.45 -20.64
N TYR A 82 -4.41 -7.69 -20.97
CA TYR A 82 -4.36 -6.23 -20.83
C TYR A 82 -5.20 -5.84 -19.61
N THR A 83 -4.58 -5.03 -18.75
CA THR A 83 -5.28 -4.30 -17.69
C THR A 83 -5.71 -2.94 -18.26
N HIS A 84 -7.02 -2.70 -18.34
CA HIS A 84 -7.57 -1.37 -18.68
C HIS A 84 -8.61 -0.96 -17.63
N GLY A 85 -8.22 -0.05 -16.74
CA GLY A 85 -9.01 0.28 -15.56
C GLY A 85 -9.11 -0.93 -14.62
N ALA A 86 -10.31 -1.18 -14.05
CA ALA A 86 -10.57 -2.31 -13.15
C ALA A 86 -10.90 -3.63 -13.89
N GLY A 87 -10.77 -3.67 -15.22
CA GLY A 87 -11.08 -4.84 -16.04
C GLY A 87 -9.82 -5.51 -16.56
N VAL A 88 -9.73 -6.83 -16.37
CA VAL A 88 -8.71 -7.69 -17.02
C VAL A 88 -9.36 -8.35 -18.23
N THR A 89 -8.78 -8.15 -19.41
CA THR A 89 -9.17 -8.92 -20.61
C THR A 89 -7.99 -9.76 -21.06
N GLY A 90 -8.11 -11.07 -20.84
CA GLY A 90 -7.18 -12.05 -21.39
C GLY A 90 -7.40 -12.23 -22.89
N TYR A 91 -6.31 -12.47 -23.61
CA TYR A 91 -6.33 -12.85 -25.01
C TYR A 91 -5.42 -14.06 -25.22
N SER A 92 -5.70 -14.80 -26.29
CA SER A 92 -4.85 -15.90 -26.71
C SER A 92 -4.85 -16.05 -28.22
N TYR A 93 -3.75 -16.57 -28.74
CA TYR A 93 -3.56 -16.81 -30.17
C TYR A 93 -2.70 -18.05 -30.39
N ASN A 94 -2.98 -18.76 -31.47
CA ASN A 94 -2.15 -19.89 -31.89
C ASN A 94 -0.92 -19.33 -32.59
N LEU A 95 0.25 -19.74 -32.12
CA LEU A 95 1.54 -19.31 -32.66
C LEU A 95 2.07 -20.31 -33.68
N ASP A 96 2.11 -21.57 -33.28
CA ASP A 96 2.73 -22.65 -34.05
C ASP A 96 2.08 -23.99 -33.70
N GLU A 97 2.17 -24.93 -34.64
CA GLU A 97 1.68 -26.29 -34.48
C GLU A 97 2.54 -27.26 -35.27
N GLU A 98 3.04 -28.28 -34.59
CA GLU A 98 3.80 -29.36 -35.21
C GLU A 98 3.11 -30.70 -34.97
N VAL A 99 2.97 -31.48 -36.03
CA VAL A 99 2.34 -32.81 -36.00
C VAL A 99 3.41 -33.88 -36.13
N TYR A 100 3.36 -34.85 -35.23
CA TYR A 100 4.31 -35.95 -35.12
C TYR A 100 3.59 -37.28 -35.25
N ARG A 101 4.26 -38.25 -35.88
CA ARG A 101 3.86 -39.66 -35.85
C ARG A 101 5.07 -40.48 -35.42
N LEU A 102 4.99 -41.04 -34.22
CA LEU A 102 6.04 -41.90 -33.66
C LEU A 102 5.59 -43.34 -33.76
N ILE A 103 6.53 -44.25 -34.03
CA ILE A 103 6.25 -45.68 -34.18
C ILE A 103 7.29 -46.45 -33.40
N ALA A 104 6.84 -47.37 -32.54
CA ALA A 104 7.68 -48.29 -31.78
C ALA A 104 7.19 -49.73 -31.92
N SER A 105 8.04 -50.70 -31.57
CA SER A 105 7.62 -52.10 -31.48
C SER A 105 6.71 -52.29 -30.27
N ILE A 106 5.76 -53.22 -30.35
CA ILE A 106 4.92 -53.57 -29.20
C ILE A 106 5.73 -54.24 -28.07
N ASP A 107 6.86 -54.88 -28.41
CA ASP A 107 7.75 -55.53 -27.44
C ASP A 107 8.59 -54.54 -26.60
N ASP A 108 8.78 -53.33 -27.12
CA ASP A 108 9.48 -52.22 -26.46
C ASP A 108 8.79 -50.90 -26.84
N PRO A 109 7.65 -50.58 -26.21
CA PRO A 109 6.81 -49.45 -26.60
C PRO A 109 7.34 -48.14 -25.98
N SER A 110 8.59 -47.81 -26.30
CA SER A 110 9.21 -46.52 -26.00
C SER A 110 9.25 -45.65 -27.25
N LEU A 111 8.37 -44.65 -27.30
CA LEU A 111 8.29 -43.69 -28.40
C LEU A 111 9.03 -42.43 -28.01
N LYS A 112 10.10 -42.09 -28.75
CA LYS A 112 10.96 -40.95 -28.43
C LYS A 112 10.94 -39.91 -29.55
N LEU A 113 10.85 -38.64 -29.14
CA LEU A 113 10.93 -37.46 -29.99
C LEU A 113 11.95 -36.48 -29.39
N ASN A 114 12.81 -35.93 -30.22
CA ASN A 114 13.66 -34.80 -29.84
C ASN A 114 12.94 -33.50 -30.23
N LEU A 115 12.34 -32.83 -29.25
CA LEU A 115 11.70 -31.53 -29.41
C LEU A 115 12.76 -30.45 -29.29
N SER A 116 13.02 -29.72 -30.38
CA SER A 116 13.97 -28.60 -30.39
C SER A 116 13.22 -27.27 -30.42
N LEU A 117 13.33 -26.49 -29.35
CA LEU A 117 12.64 -25.21 -29.22
C LEU A 117 13.45 -24.12 -29.90
N SER A 118 13.39 -24.05 -31.23
CA SER A 118 14.27 -23.20 -32.04
C SER A 118 13.95 -21.71 -32.05
N GLN A 119 12.85 -21.31 -31.41
CA GLN A 119 12.36 -19.93 -31.36
C GLN A 119 12.12 -19.50 -29.91
N ASP A 120 12.40 -18.22 -29.61
CA ASP A 120 12.03 -17.57 -28.34
C ASP A 120 10.71 -16.78 -28.46
N ALA A 121 10.26 -16.19 -27.34
CA ALA A 121 9.00 -15.46 -27.33
C ALA A 121 9.04 -14.22 -28.25
N PHE A 122 10.18 -13.55 -28.34
CA PHE A 122 10.34 -12.38 -29.22
C PHE A 122 10.19 -12.73 -30.70
N GLN A 123 10.73 -13.87 -31.13
CA GLN A 123 10.57 -14.39 -32.50
C GLN A 123 9.11 -14.75 -32.82
N TYR A 124 8.35 -15.21 -31.83
CA TYR A 124 6.90 -15.36 -31.91
C TYR A 124 6.12 -14.03 -31.85
N GLY A 125 6.82 -12.89 -31.74
CA GLY A 125 6.24 -11.55 -31.68
C GLY A 125 5.65 -11.19 -30.32
N MET A 126 6.02 -11.94 -29.27
CA MET A 126 5.43 -11.81 -27.94
C MET A 126 6.23 -10.85 -27.07
N LYS A 127 5.54 -10.31 -26.07
CA LYS A 127 6.12 -9.43 -25.06
C LYS A 127 6.65 -10.25 -23.88
N PRO A 128 7.66 -9.74 -23.16
CA PRO A 128 8.23 -10.44 -22.01
C PRO A 128 7.25 -10.77 -20.86
N PHE A 129 6.16 -10.00 -20.73
CA PHE A 129 5.10 -10.24 -19.74
C PHE A 129 3.98 -11.16 -20.23
N GLU A 130 4.05 -11.61 -21.49
CA GLU A 130 3.12 -12.59 -22.04
C GLU A 130 3.71 -14.00 -21.89
N ASP A 131 2.84 -15.00 -21.87
CA ASP A 131 3.23 -16.40 -21.75
C ASP A 131 3.06 -17.12 -23.09
N ILE A 132 3.91 -18.13 -23.31
CA ILE A 132 3.74 -19.08 -24.41
C ILE A 132 3.53 -20.46 -23.80
N GLU A 133 2.31 -20.95 -23.89
CA GLU A 133 1.91 -22.29 -23.48
C GLU A 133 2.36 -23.29 -24.56
N LEU A 134 3.24 -24.22 -24.17
CA LEU A 134 3.70 -25.36 -24.94
C LEU A 134 2.84 -26.57 -24.57
N MET A 135 1.93 -26.97 -25.44
CA MET A 135 1.01 -28.08 -25.19
C MET A 135 1.41 -29.30 -25.99
N LEU A 136 1.91 -30.33 -25.32
CA LEU A 136 2.25 -31.62 -25.90
C LEU A 136 1.03 -32.54 -25.75
N ASN A 137 0.44 -32.99 -26.85
CA ASN A 137 -0.70 -33.91 -26.81
C ASN A 137 -0.42 -35.11 -27.72
N PHE A 138 -0.57 -36.32 -27.21
CA PHE A 138 -0.33 -37.55 -27.97
C PHE A 138 -1.47 -38.53 -27.78
N ASP A 139 -2.05 -38.97 -28.90
CA ASP A 139 -2.99 -40.09 -28.96
C ASP A 139 -2.21 -41.34 -29.35
N VAL A 140 -2.31 -42.39 -28.54
CA VAL A 140 -1.55 -43.63 -28.70
C VAL A 140 -2.48 -44.75 -29.14
N PHE A 141 -2.10 -45.38 -30.24
CA PHE A 141 -2.80 -46.47 -30.90
C PHE A 141 -1.91 -47.71 -30.96
N PHE A 142 -2.52 -48.86 -31.22
CA PHE A 142 -1.77 -50.05 -31.62
C PHE A 142 -2.25 -50.59 -32.96
N GLU A 143 -1.31 -51.14 -33.72
CA GLU A 143 -1.53 -51.80 -35.00
C GLU A 143 -0.94 -53.21 -34.94
N LEU A 144 -1.76 -54.23 -35.18
CA LEU A 144 -1.31 -55.62 -35.27
C LEU A 144 -0.82 -55.90 -36.70
N ASN A 145 0.20 -56.76 -36.86
CA ASN A 145 0.79 -57.03 -38.19
C ASN A 145 -0.21 -57.61 -39.21
N ASP A 146 -1.29 -58.26 -38.74
CA ASP A 146 -2.35 -58.81 -39.61
C ASP A 146 -3.37 -57.75 -40.06
N GLU A 147 -3.31 -56.54 -39.50
CA GLU A 147 -4.26 -55.42 -39.69
C GLU A 147 -3.59 -54.16 -40.28
N ILE A 148 -2.38 -54.30 -40.84
CA ILE A 148 -1.60 -53.19 -41.38
C ILE A 148 -2.42 -52.42 -42.43
N GLY A 149 -2.59 -51.11 -42.21
CA GLY A 149 -3.29 -50.21 -43.13
C GLY A 149 -4.80 -50.12 -42.95
N MET A 150 -5.35 -50.51 -41.80
CA MET A 150 -6.73 -50.17 -41.44
C MET A 150 -6.89 -48.67 -41.14
N ASP A 151 -7.98 -48.07 -41.63
CA ASP A 151 -8.29 -46.65 -41.41
C ASP A 151 -8.63 -46.30 -39.95
N ASN A 152 -9.05 -47.30 -39.16
CA ASN A 152 -9.44 -47.12 -37.76
C ASN A 152 -8.59 -48.00 -36.85
N LEU A 153 -7.51 -47.42 -36.31
CA LEU A 153 -6.69 -48.08 -35.31
C LEU A 153 -7.32 -47.95 -33.91
N PRO A 154 -7.30 -49.00 -33.08
CA PRO A 154 -7.78 -48.91 -31.70
C PRO A 154 -6.93 -47.97 -30.85
N LEU A 155 -7.59 -46.97 -30.24
CA LEU A 155 -6.98 -46.01 -29.31
C LEU A 155 -6.74 -46.69 -27.96
N LEU A 156 -5.47 -46.72 -27.52
CA LEU A 156 -5.08 -47.19 -26.19
C LEU A 156 -5.29 -46.10 -25.13
N GLY A 157 -5.05 -44.84 -25.50
CA GLY A 157 -5.28 -43.68 -24.65
C GLY A 157 -4.61 -42.43 -25.18
N SER A 158 -4.77 -41.35 -24.44
CA SER A 158 -4.20 -40.03 -24.75
C SER A 158 -3.38 -39.55 -23.55
N VAL A 159 -2.26 -38.90 -23.81
CA VAL A 159 -1.41 -38.27 -22.79
C VAL A 159 -1.10 -36.84 -23.20
N SER A 160 -1.13 -35.92 -22.23
CA SER A 160 -0.78 -34.53 -22.47
C SER A 160 0.02 -33.92 -21.34
N SER A 161 0.80 -32.89 -21.68
CA SER A 161 1.56 -32.09 -20.72
C SER A 161 1.66 -30.66 -21.26
N THR A 162 1.64 -29.69 -20.34
CA THR A 162 1.73 -28.26 -20.68
C THR A 162 2.91 -27.65 -19.95
N TYR A 163 3.71 -26.88 -20.68
CA TYR A 163 4.85 -26.14 -20.14
C TYR A 163 4.77 -24.67 -20.57
N ILE A 164 5.48 -23.79 -19.89
CA ILE A 164 5.67 -22.41 -20.33
C ILE A 164 7.05 -22.26 -20.96
N LEU A 165 7.10 -21.67 -22.15
CA LEU A 165 8.36 -21.31 -22.80
C LEU A 165 9.01 -20.16 -22.04
N MET A 166 10.25 -20.39 -21.61
CA MET A 166 11.11 -19.40 -20.99
C MET A 166 12.25 -19.01 -21.92
N ASP A 167 12.64 -17.75 -21.90
CA ASP A 167 13.80 -17.25 -22.62
C ASP A 167 14.60 -16.26 -21.77
N ASN A 168 15.74 -15.83 -22.31
CA ASN A 168 16.62 -14.90 -21.64
C ASN A 168 15.99 -13.51 -21.49
N GLU A 169 15.17 -13.07 -22.45
CA GLU A 169 14.57 -11.74 -22.44
C GLU A 169 13.52 -11.63 -21.33
N LYS A 170 12.65 -12.63 -21.20
CA LYS A 170 11.66 -12.74 -20.11
C LYS A 170 12.33 -12.84 -18.75
N ARG A 171 13.40 -13.64 -18.64
CA ARG A 171 14.21 -13.70 -17.42
C ARG A 171 14.75 -12.33 -17.03
N ASP A 172 15.34 -11.62 -17.98
CA ASP A 172 15.99 -10.33 -17.72
C ASP A 172 14.95 -9.24 -17.43
N TYR A 173 13.80 -9.26 -18.12
CA TYR A 173 12.63 -8.43 -17.80
C TYR A 173 12.18 -8.62 -16.34
N LEU A 174 12.02 -9.85 -15.86
CA LEU A 174 11.59 -10.10 -14.48
C LEU A 174 12.63 -9.62 -13.45
N LYS A 175 13.93 -9.66 -13.78
CA LYS A 175 14.98 -9.08 -12.93
C LYS A 175 14.91 -7.57 -12.90
N ASP A 176 14.66 -6.93 -14.03
CA ASP A 176 14.49 -5.48 -14.09
C ASP A 176 13.25 -5.04 -13.30
N MET A 177 12.15 -5.77 -13.41
CA MET A 177 10.95 -5.55 -12.59
C MET A 177 11.23 -5.72 -11.11
N LEU A 178 12.01 -6.72 -10.69
CA LEU A 178 12.43 -6.84 -9.29
C LEU A 178 13.19 -5.59 -8.82
N LEU A 179 14.10 -5.04 -9.63
CA LEU A 179 14.85 -3.83 -9.28
C LEU A 179 13.93 -2.60 -9.14
N GLU A 180 12.89 -2.50 -9.96
CA GLU A 180 11.89 -1.44 -9.84
C GLU A 180 11.09 -1.57 -8.53
N ILE A 181 10.61 -2.77 -8.20
CA ILE A 181 9.92 -3.04 -6.93
C ILE A 181 10.85 -2.72 -5.75
N GLU A 182 12.11 -3.15 -5.82
CA GLU A 182 13.12 -2.87 -4.79
C GLU A 182 13.28 -1.37 -4.56
N ALA A 183 13.41 -0.58 -5.62
CA ALA A 183 13.55 0.87 -5.53
C ALA A 183 12.30 1.53 -4.91
N GLU A 184 11.10 1.13 -5.35
CA GLU A 184 9.83 1.68 -4.83
C GLU A 184 9.62 1.33 -3.35
N VAL A 185 9.82 0.06 -2.99
CA VAL A 185 9.69 -0.41 -1.61
C VAL A 185 10.76 0.23 -0.72
N HIS A 186 12.00 0.38 -1.22
CA HIS A 186 13.05 1.04 -0.47
C HIS A 186 12.68 2.50 -0.17
N ALA A 187 12.28 3.27 -1.17
CA ALA A 187 11.83 4.65 -0.99
C ALA A 187 10.65 4.76 0.00
N ALA A 188 9.67 3.85 -0.10
CA ALA A 188 8.52 3.83 0.80
C ALA A 188 8.91 3.45 2.25
N THR A 189 9.84 2.51 2.42
CA THR A 189 10.25 2.05 3.76
C THR A 189 11.15 3.06 4.49
N GLU A 190 11.93 3.84 3.76
CA GLU A 190 12.72 4.96 4.30
C GLU A 190 11.87 6.17 4.70
N ALA A 191 10.67 6.31 4.14
CA ALA A 191 9.76 7.40 4.50
C ALA A 191 9.43 7.35 6.01
N GLN A 192 9.82 8.42 6.70
CA GLN A 192 9.52 8.63 8.10
C GLN A 192 8.14 9.25 8.28
N GLY A 193 7.59 9.16 9.49
CA GLY A 193 6.33 9.83 9.83
C GLY A 193 5.06 9.05 9.52
N VAL A 194 5.14 7.90 8.82
CA VAL A 194 3.99 7.02 8.58
C VAL A 194 4.03 5.82 9.54
N PRO A 195 3.38 5.89 10.72
CA PRO A 195 3.50 4.86 11.76
C PRO A 195 2.81 3.55 11.38
N ASP A 196 1.65 3.62 10.73
CA ASP A 196 0.85 2.43 10.36
C ASP A 196 1.32 1.76 9.05
N PHE A 197 2.43 2.23 8.48
CA PHE A 197 2.97 1.67 7.26
C PHE A 197 3.63 0.30 7.53
N ASN A 198 3.09 -0.75 6.90
CA ASN A 198 3.56 -2.12 7.08
C ASN A 198 4.84 -2.42 6.28
N ARG A 199 5.96 -1.88 6.75
CA ARG A 199 7.30 -2.04 6.14
C ARG A 199 7.67 -3.50 5.93
N THR A 200 7.38 -4.36 6.91
CA THR A 200 7.73 -5.79 6.87
C THR A 200 7.04 -6.52 5.73
N LYS A 201 5.75 -6.22 5.46
CA LYS A 201 5.02 -6.80 4.33
C LYS A 201 5.74 -6.51 3.01
N TYR A 202 6.05 -5.24 2.74
CA TYR A 202 6.61 -4.84 1.45
C TYR A 202 8.04 -5.35 1.23
N VAL A 203 8.87 -5.36 2.28
CA VAL A 203 10.21 -6.00 2.22
C VAL A 203 10.10 -7.50 1.96
N SER A 204 9.08 -8.16 2.52
CA SER A 204 8.87 -9.60 2.29
C SER A 204 8.46 -9.92 0.85
N ILE A 205 7.72 -9.04 0.17
CA ILE A 205 7.33 -9.19 -1.24
C ILE A 205 8.58 -9.20 -2.14
N VAL A 206 9.44 -8.18 -1.99
CA VAL A 206 10.74 -8.09 -2.67
C VAL A 206 11.57 -9.35 -2.43
N SER A 207 11.71 -9.73 -1.16
CA SER A 207 12.51 -10.90 -0.78
C SER A 207 11.97 -12.20 -1.38
N ALA A 208 10.65 -12.34 -1.44
CA ALA A 208 10.00 -13.51 -2.00
C ALA A 208 10.17 -13.60 -3.52
N MET A 209 10.10 -12.48 -4.25
CA MET A 209 10.35 -12.46 -5.70
C MET A 209 11.82 -12.72 -6.02
N ASN A 210 12.74 -12.12 -5.28
CA ASN A 210 14.17 -12.40 -5.40
C ASN A 210 14.49 -13.89 -5.16
N ALA A 211 13.85 -14.53 -4.18
CA ALA A 211 14.01 -15.97 -3.96
C ALA A 211 13.50 -16.81 -5.15
N SER A 212 12.37 -16.45 -5.76
CA SER A 212 11.85 -17.12 -6.96
C SER A 212 12.82 -16.99 -8.14
N ILE A 213 13.34 -15.79 -8.40
CA ILE A 213 14.34 -15.55 -9.46
C ILE A 213 15.63 -16.35 -9.22
N ASN A 214 16.15 -16.38 -7.99
CA ASN A 214 17.39 -17.10 -7.66
C ASN A 214 17.24 -18.62 -7.70
N SER A 215 16.03 -19.14 -7.48
CA SER A 215 15.71 -20.56 -7.64
C SER A 215 15.39 -20.97 -9.09
N GLY A 216 15.30 -20.00 -10.01
CA GLY A 216 14.94 -20.25 -11.41
C GLY A 216 13.45 -20.51 -11.64
N ASN A 217 12.59 -20.17 -10.69
CA ASN A 217 11.14 -20.25 -10.84
C ASN A 217 10.60 -18.91 -11.34
N TYR A 218 10.65 -18.69 -12.65
CA TYR A 218 10.29 -17.41 -13.25
C TYR A 218 8.78 -17.23 -13.40
N LEU A 219 7.99 -18.31 -13.52
CA LEU A 219 6.53 -18.20 -13.43
C LEU A 219 6.11 -17.61 -12.09
N ARG A 220 6.65 -18.14 -10.98
CA ARG A 220 6.31 -17.62 -9.65
C ARG A 220 6.79 -16.18 -9.47
N ALA A 221 7.94 -15.82 -10.04
CA ALA A 221 8.42 -14.44 -10.00
C ALA A 221 7.49 -13.50 -10.79
N GLN A 222 6.97 -13.93 -11.94
CA GLN A 222 5.98 -13.20 -12.71
C GLN A 222 4.68 -13.02 -11.93
N ASP A 223 4.12 -14.09 -11.35
CA ASP A 223 2.93 -14.00 -10.48
C ASP A 223 3.11 -12.98 -9.35
N GLN A 224 4.30 -12.94 -8.74
CA GLN A 224 4.61 -12.01 -7.66
C GLN A 224 4.69 -10.56 -8.15
N TRP A 225 5.26 -10.34 -9.33
CA TRP A 225 5.28 -9.02 -9.97
C TRP A 225 3.87 -8.56 -10.36
N GLU A 226 3.05 -9.43 -10.95
CA GLU A 226 1.67 -9.09 -11.34
C GLU A 226 0.83 -8.72 -10.11
N ASN A 227 0.94 -9.50 -9.02
CA ASN A 227 0.27 -9.17 -7.76
C ASN A 227 0.76 -7.84 -7.16
N TRP A 228 2.05 -7.54 -7.30
CA TRP A 228 2.60 -6.25 -6.90
C TRP A 228 1.96 -5.11 -7.69
N ASP A 229 1.99 -5.19 -9.02
CA ASP A 229 1.53 -4.13 -9.91
C ASP A 229 0.02 -3.88 -9.79
N GLU A 230 -0.78 -4.96 -9.66
CA GLU A 230 -2.23 -4.85 -9.58
C GLU A 230 -2.73 -4.35 -8.21
N LYS A 231 -2.11 -4.82 -7.12
CA LYS A 231 -2.70 -4.70 -5.79
C LYS A 231 -1.76 -4.13 -4.74
N ASP A 232 -0.63 -4.78 -4.49
CA ASP A 232 0.19 -4.43 -3.32
C ASP A 232 0.79 -3.03 -3.44
N ARG A 233 1.15 -2.61 -4.67
CA ARG A 233 1.63 -1.26 -4.97
C ARG A 233 0.56 -0.21 -4.69
N LEU A 234 -0.69 -0.46 -5.08
CA LEU A 234 -1.81 0.45 -4.79
C LEU A 234 -2.07 0.54 -3.29
N GLU A 235 -2.14 -0.59 -2.60
CA GLU A 235 -2.31 -0.62 -1.13
C GLU A 235 -1.20 0.16 -0.41
N MET A 236 0.04 0.09 -0.95
CA MET A 236 1.17 0.86 -0.46
C MET A 236 0.89 2.37 -0.57
N PHE A 237 0.52 2.84 -1.76
CA PHE A 237 0.20 4.25 -1.99
C PHE A 237 -1.00 4.74 -1.16
N GLU A 238 -2.03 3.93 -1.00
CA GLU A 238 -3.20 4.25 -0.18
C GLU A 238 -2.83 4.46 1.30
N ALA A 239 -1.85 3.72 1.82
CA ALA A 239 -1.37 3.93 3.19
C ALA A 239 -0.76 5.32 3.37
N PHE A 240 0.03 5.80 2.40
CA PHE A 240 0.57 7.15 2.41
C PHE A 240 -0.53 8.20 2.26
N SER A 241 -1.47 7.99 1.32
CA SER A 241 -2.60 8.89 1.10
C SER A 241 -3.44 9.09 2.37
N ARG A 242 -3.76 7.99 3.08
CA ARG A 242 -4.46 8.05 4.37
C ARG A 242 -3.70 8.87 5.41
N HIS A 243 -2.38 8.69 5.50
CA HIS A 243 -1.57 9.46 6.42
C HIS A 243 -1.55 10.95 6.08
N VAL A 244 -1.38 11.30 4.80
CA VAL A 244 -1.40 12.69 4.34
C VAL A 244 -2.74 13.35 4.65
N ASN A 245 -3.86 12.67 4.36
CA ASN A 245 -5.19 13.20 4.66
C ASN A 245 -5.37 13.47 6.16
N SER A 246 -4.94 12.55 7.03
CA SER A 246 -4.98 12.75 8.47
C SER A 246 -4.15 13.96 8.92
N ARG A 247 -2.99 14.20 8.31
CA ARG A 247 -2.15 15.38 8.61
C ARG A 247 -2.79 16.67 8.12
N VAL A 248 -3.48 16.64 6.98
CA VAL A 248 -4.24 17.81 6.46
C VAL A 248 -5.35 18.17 7.45
N GLU A 249 -6.15 17.20 7.90
CA GLU A 249 -7.19 17.44 8.91
C GLU A 249 -6.62 18.02 10.23
N GLU A 250 -5.46 17.54 10.66
CA GLU A 250 -4.76 18.09 11.84
C GLU A 250 -4.33 19.55 11.62
N PHE A 251 -3.81 19.88 10.44
CA PHE A 251 -3.42 21.26 10.12
C PHE A 251 -4.62 22.20 10.03
N GLU A 252 -5.74 21.76 9.44
CA GLU A 252 -6.99 22.53 9.41
C GLU A 252 -7.52 22.82 10.82
N SER A 253 -7.40 21.84 11.74
CA SER A 253 -7.77 22.05 13.15
C SER A 253 -6.87 23.08 13.84
N ILE A 254 -5.55 23.03 13.60
CA ILE A 254 -4.61 23.99 14.17
C ILE A 254 -4.84 25.40 13.61
N GLU A 255 -5.15 25.52 12.33
CA GLU A 255 -5.49 26.80 11.70
C GLU A 255 -6.70 27.45 12.37
N PHE A 256 -7.75 26.67 12.66
CA PHE A 256 -8.92 27.15 13.38
C PHE A 256 -8.60 27.61 14.83
N GLU A 257 -7.74 26.86 15.55
CA GLU A 257 -7.29 27.26 16.88
C GLU A 257 -6.49 28.57 16.85
N LEU A 258 -5.64 28.76 15.84
CA LEU A 258 -4.85 29.99 15.66
C LEU A 258 -5.74 31.21 15.38
N GLU A 259 -6.76 31.06 14.52
CA GLU A 259 -7.74 32.13 14.26
C GLU A 259 -8.48 32.54 15.55
N GLY A 260 -8.81 31.57 16.41
CA GLY A 260 -9.37 31.84 17.74
C GLY A 260 -8.43 32.64 18.65
N VAL A 261 -7.14 32.30 18.67
CA VAL A 261 -6.13 33.03 19.45
C VAL A 261 -5.93 34.45 18.92
N GLU A 262 -5.91 34.63 17.59
CA GLU A 262 -5.81 35.95 16.96
C GLU A 262 -6.98 36.84 17.37
N SER A 263 -8.21 36.31 17.35
CA SER A 263 -9.39 37.04 17.81
C SER A 263 -9.35 37.39 19.32
N GLU A 264 -8.81 36.51 20.16
CA GLU A 264 -8.62 36.81 21.58
C GLU A 264 -7.59 37.91 21.80
N LEU A 265 -6.50 37.90 21.02
CA LEU A 265 -5.46 38.92 21.08
C LEU A 265 -6.01 40.30 20.67
N ASP A 266 -6.74 40.39 19.56
CA ASP A 266 -7.41 41.62 19.12
C ASP A 266 -8.34 42.18 20.21
N GLY A 267 -9.09 41.30 20.88
CA GLY A 267 -9.93 41.67 22.01
C GLY A 267 -9.14 42.25 23.18
N LYS A 268 -7.99 41.65 23.51
CA LYS A 268 -7.09 42.14 24.58
C LYS A 268 -6.43 43.47 24.23
N GLU A 269 -6.05 43.69 22.98
CA GLU A 269 -5.53 44.97 22.51
C GLU A 269 -6.58 46.08 22.68
N SER A 270 -7.84 45.82 22.30
CA SER A 270 -8.93 46.79 22.50
C SER A 270 -9.21 47.09 23.98
N GLU A 271 -9.18 46.06 24.84
CA GLU A 271 -9.28 46.25 26.30
C GLU A 271 -8.15 47.13 26.84
N LEU A 272 -6.91 46.92 26.37
CA LEU A 272 -5.74 47.70 26.78
C LEU A 272 -5.87 49.16 26.37
N GLU A 273 -6.28 49.45 25.13
CA GLU A 273 -6.55 50.81 24.67
C GLU A 273 -7.60 51.52 25.55
N GLY A 274 -8.64 50.78 25.97
CA GLY A 274 -9.64 51.28 26.91
C GLY A 274 -9.03 51.68 28.26
N VAL A 275 -8.18 50.82 28.83
CA VAL A 275 -7.48 51.09 30.10
C VAL A 275 -6.52 52.27 29.99
N GLU A 276 -5.79 52.40 28.88
CA GLU A 276 -4.91 53.54 28.62
C GLU A 276 -5.70 54.85 28.58
N SER A 277 -6.86 54.86 27.91
CA SER A 277 -7.74 56.03 27.90
C SER A 277 -8.29 56.37 29.29
N GLU A 278 -8.64 55.38 30.11
CA GLU A 278 -9.08 55.62 31.49
C GLU A 278 -7.94 56.20 32.36
N LEU A 279 -6.72 55.71 32.16
CA LEU A 279 -5.54 56.22 32.86
C LEU A 279 -5.25 57.68 32.50
N ASP A 280 -5.36 58.04 31.22
CA ASP A 280 -5.20 59.42 30.75
C ASP A 280 -6.23 60.36 31.38
N LEU A 281 -7.49 59.92 31.45
CA LEU A 281 -8.55 60.69 32.14
C LEU A 281 -8.25 60.87 33.63
N ALA A 282 -7.83 59.81 34.32
CA ALA A 282 -7.45 59.89 35.73
C ALA A 282 -6.27 60.85 35.95
N HIS A 283 -5.31 60.90 35.02
CA HIS A 283 -4.19 61.84 35.07
C HIS A 283 -4.65 63.29 34.92
N ILE A 284 -5.60 63.57 34.02
CA ILE A 284 -6.20 64.90 33.87
C ILE A 284 -6.95 65.30 35.14
N GLU A 285 -7.76 64.41 35.72
CA GLU A 285 -8.49 64.68 36.96
C GLU A 285 -7.56 64.96 38.14
N TYR A 286 -6.45 64.22 38.24
CA TYR A 286 -5.42 64.45 39.24
C TYR A 286 -4.79 65.84 39.11
N ASN A 287 -4.38 66.24 37.90
CA ASN A 287 -3.79 67.55 37.66
C ASN A 287 -4.77 68.69 38.00
N LEU A 288 -6.05 68.53 37.66
CA LEU A 288 -7.09 69.49 38.03
C LEU A 288 -7.29 69.59 39.55
N LEU A 289 -7.21 68.46 40.26
CA LEU A 289 -7.30 68.43 41.72
C LEU A 289 -6.09 69.13 42.35
N GLU A 290 -4.89 68.90 41.82
CA GLU A 290 -3.66 69.57 42.24
C GLU A 290 -3.76 71.09 42.06
N ASP A 291 -4.21 71.57 40.90
CA ASP A 291 -4.43 73.00 40.64
C ASP A 291 -5.43 73.62 41.63
N LYS A 292 -6.55 72.93 41.90
CA LYS A 292 -7.54 73.37 42.89
C LYS A 292 -6.94 73.45 44.28
N TYR A 293 -6.10 72.48 44.66
CA TYR A 293 -5.42 72.46 45.94
C TYR A 293 -4.43 73.63 46.08
N PHE A 294 -3.64 73.93 45.04
CA PHE A 294 -2.75 75.10 45.00
C PHE A 294 -3.51 76.42 45.10
N ALA A 295 -4.62 76.56 44.38
CA ALA A 295 -5.48 77.75 44.45
C ALA A 295 -6.05 77.94 45.86
N LEU A 296 -6.48 76.85 46.52
CA LEU A 296 -6.99 76.88 47.89
C LEU A 296 -5.90 77.31 48.89
N ILE A 297 -4.68 76.77 48.78
CA ILE A 297 -3.53 77.19 49.61
C ILE A 297 -3.28 78.69 49.44
N THR A 298 -3.23 79.16 48.20
CA THR A 298 -2.96 80.58 47.89
C THR A 298 -4.05 81.49 48.47
N ASN A 299 -5.32 81.11 48.32
CA ASN A 299 -6.43 81.88 48.87
C ASN A 299 -6.41 81.88 50.41
N ASN A 300 -6.11 80.75 51.04
CA ASN A 300 -5.95 80.69 52.50
C ASN A 300 -4.83 81.61 53.00
N GLN A 301 -3.67 81.63 52.32
CA GLN A 301 -2.56 82.54 52.65
C GLN A 301 -2.97 84.02 52.52
N ARG A 302 -3.69 84.36 51.45
CA ARG A 302 -4.23 85.71 51.23
C ARG A 302 -5.19 86.10 52.35
N THR A 303 -6.12 85.20 52.69
CA THR A 303 -7.13 85.42 53.74
C THR A 303 -6.47 85.61 55.12
N ILE A 304 -5.42 84.84 55.43
CA ILE A 304 -4.62 85.02 56.65
C ILE A 304 -3.96 86.40 56.66
N SER A 305 -3.35 86.81 55.55
CA SER A 305 -2.70 88.13 55.44
C SER A 305 -3.69 89.29 55.61
N GLU A 306 -4.89 89.19 55.02
CA GLU A 306 -5.97 90.16 55.19
C GLU A 306 -6.46 90.23 56.65
N LEU A 307 -6.60 89.07 57.30
CA LEU A 307 -6.99 88.99 58.70
C LEU A 307 -5.93 89.63 59.61
N GLU A 308 -4.64 89.38 59.35
CA GLU A 308 -3.53 90.01 60.09
C GLU A 308 -3.50 91.53 59.90
N SER A 309 -3.67 92.02 58.67
CA SER A 309 -3.77 93.46 58.37
C SER A 309 -4.95 94.10 59.09
N THR A 310 -6.13 93.47 59.03
CA THR A 310 -7.33 93.94 59.73
C THR A 310 -7.13 93.98 61.24
N LYS A 311 -6.52 92.93 61.81
CA LYS A 311 -6.15 92.86 63.23
C LYS A 311 -5.21 94.00 63.61
N GLN A 312 -4.19 94.30 62.80
CA GLN A 312 -3.27 95.42 63.03
C GLN A 312 -3.97 96.78 62.94
N GLY A 313 -4.84 96.97 61.94
CA GLY A 313 -5.64 98.19 61.76
C GLY A 313 -6.59 98.45 62.92
N LEU A 314 -7.29 97.41 63.40
CA LEU A 314 -8.12 97.46 64.62
C LEU A 314 -7.27 97.79 65.84
N THR A 315 -6.12 97.14 66.02
CA THR A 315 -5.19 97.42 67.14
C THR A 315 -4.73 98.87 67.12
N THR A 316 -4.39 99.40 65.94
CA THR A 316 -3.98 100.80 65.75
C THR A 316 -5.13 101.76 66.07
N SER A 317 -6.33 101.47 65.58
CA SER A 317 -7.53 102.29 65.84
C SER A 317 -7.90 102.31 67.31
N ILE A 318 -7.90 101.15 67.99
CA ILE A 318 -8.11 101.06 69.44
C ILE A 318 -7.06 101.89 70.18
N THR A 319 -5.79 101.76 69.81
CA THR A 319 -4.70 102.54 70.41
C THR A 319 -4.89 104.03 70.18
N GLY A 320 -5.27 104.46 68.98
CA GLY A 320 -5.54 105.86 68.63
C GLY A 320 -6.74 106.44 69.37
N ILE A 321 -7.83 105.68 69.50
CA ILE A 321 -8.98 106.05 70.33
C ILE A 321 -8.54 106.20 71.79
N PHE A 322 -7.76 105.25 72.31
CA PHE A 322 -7.27 105.28 73.68
C PHE A 322 -6.38 106.51 73.94
N LEU A 323 -5.44 106.81 73.03
CA LEU A 323 -4.58 107.99 73.10
C LEU A 323 -5.38 109.29 72.97
N SER A 324 -6.35 109.36 72.05
CA SER A 324 -7.21 110.52 71.88
C SER A 324 -8.07 110.77 73.11
N ALA A 325 -8.64 109.70 73.69
CA ALA A 325 -9.35 109.77 74.97
C ALA A 325 -8.44 110.27 76.09
N MET A 326 -7.17 109.83 76.15
CA MET A 326 -6.15 110.39 77.05
C MET A 326 -5.93 111.90 76.80
N VAL A 327 -5.73 112.32 75.55
CA VAL A 327 -5.48 113.73 75.20
C VAL A 327 -6.69 114.61 75.54
N PHE A 328 -7.91 114.19 75.23
CA PHE A 328 -9.13 114.89 75.65
C PHE A 328 -9.28 114.94 77.17
N PHE A 329 -8.92 113.86 77.88
CA PHE A 329 -8.86 113.84 79.34
C PHE A 329 -7.86 114.88 79.89
N PHE A 330 -6.69 115.06 79.26
CA PHE A 330 -5.71 116.07 79.67
C PHE A 330 -6.04 117.51 79.21
N LEU A 331 -6.60 117.71 78.02
CA LEU A 331 -7.05 119.02 77.51
C LEU A 331 -8.28 119.52 78.26
N GLY A 332 -9.23 118.64 78.60
CA GLY A 332 -10.36 118.96 79.48
C GLY A 332 -9.93 119.35 80.90
N ARG A 333 -8.76 118.89 81.37
CA ARG A 333 -8.14 119.44 82.59
C ARG A 333 -7.50 120.81 82.37
N ARG A 334 -7.00 121.11 81.17
CA ARG A 334 -6.35 122.40 80.86
C ARG A 334 -7.35 123.54 80.63
N SER A 335 -8.54 123.27 80.08
CA SER A 335 -9.62 124.28 79.98
C SER A 335 -10.17 124.69 81.36
N ASN A 336 -10.01 123.86 82.38
CA ASN A 336 -10.31 124.23 83.76
C ASN A 336 -9.18 125.01 84.45
N ILE A 337 -8.07 125.32 83.76
CA ILE A 337 -6.87 125.97 84.36
C ILE A 337 -6.59 127.36 83.75
N THR A 338 -7.27 127.76 82.66
CA THR A 338 -7.24 129.14 82.10
C THR A 338 -8.63 129.43 81.48
N GLY A 339 -9.47 130.41 81.82
CA GLY A 339 -9.46 131.59 82.69
C GLY A 339 -10.72 132.41 82.31
N GLU A 340 -11.32 133.13 83.27
CA GLU A 340 -12.43 134.09 83.18
C GLU A 340 -12.39 134.99 81.91
N VAL A 341 -13.48 135.38 81.24
CA VAL A 341 -14.80 135.91 81.64
C VAL A 341 -15.89 135.40 80.69
#